data_AF-A0A8J8J749-F1
#
_entry.id   AF-A0A8J8J749-F1
#
_cell.length_a   1.000
_cell.length_b   1.000
_cell.length_c   1.000
_cell.angle_alpha   90.00
_cell.angle_beta   90.00
_cell.angle_gamma   90.00
#
_symmetry.space_group_name_H-M   'P 1'
#
loop_
_entity.id
_entity.type
_entity.pdbx_description
1 polymer ?
#
loop_
_entity_poly.entity_id
_entity_poly.type
_entity_poly.pdbx_seq_one_letter_code
_entity_poly.pdbx_strand_id
1 'polypeptide(L)'
;MEDARITTFWPMGQKIVEPKTGRVVQLPKVFRDEKELREFLDEVLERALQKETYASKFRGNDIVKLEVSLNDIGIHKEGIDSVKFIFQLDRKSQEYKLISTHPVEGSKVFAYKPWKGVIEPVR
;
A
#
# COMPACT_ATOMS: atom_id res chain seq x y z
N MET A 1 -4.55 15.10 -16.97
CA MET A 1 -5.34 14.90 -15.74
C MET A 1 -4.35 14.56 -14.64
N GLU A 2 -4.01 15.54 -13.81
CA GLU A 2 -3.14 15.33 -12.67
C GLU A 2 -3.89 14.47 -11.66
N ASP A 3 -3.50 13.19 -11.57
CA ASP A 3 -3.90 12.28 -10.51
C ASP A 3 -3.53 12.96 -9.19
N ALA A 4 -4.52 13.53 -8.49
CA ALA A 4 -4.31 14.15 -7.20
C ALA A 4 -3.57 13.11 -6.35
N ARG A 5 -2.34 13.43 -5.89
CA ARG A 5 -1.42 12.48 -5.26
C ARG A 5 -1.96 12.00 -3.91
N ILE A 6 -2.99 11.16 -3.92
CA ILE A 6 -3.60 10.62 -2.70
C ILE A 6 -2.49 9.88 -1.98
N THR A 7 -2.12 10.39 -0.81
CA THR A 7 -1.14 9.72 0.04
C THR A 7 -1.90 8.88 1.03
N THR A 8 -1.75 7.57 0.90
CA THR A 8 -2.33 6.56 1.78
C THR A 8 -1.29 6.13 2.79
N PHE A 9 -1.68 6.04 4.06
CA PHE A 9 -0.79 5.63 5.14
C PHE A 9 -1.14 4.24 5.65
N TRP A 10 -0.12 3.44 5.95
CA TRP A 10 -0.30 2.19 6.67
C TRP A 10 -0.83 2.47 8.09
N PRO A 11 -1.86 1.75 8.56
CA PRO A 11 -2.43 1.91 9.90
C PRO A 11 -1.48 1.37 10.99
N MET A 12 -0.41 2.12 11.23
CA MET A 12 0.64 1.81 12.22
C MET A 12 0.45 2.53 13.56
N GLY A 13 -0.64 3.30 13.73
CA GLY A 13 -0.89 4.06 14.95
C GLY A 13 -0.08 5.36 15.10
N GLN A 14 0.65 5.77 14.06
CA GLN A 14 1.45 6.99 14.06
C GLN A 14 0.58 8.25 14.14
N LYS A 15 1.16 9.35 14.63
CA LYS A 15 0.51 10.66 14.64
C LYS A 15 0.95 11.46 13.43
N ILE A 16 0.01 12.10 12.75
CA ILE A 16 0.28 13.01 11.65
C ILE A 16 -0.32 14.37 11.96
N VAL A 17 0.28 15.44 11.43
CA VAL A 17 -0.33 16.77 11.47
C VAL A 17 -1.15 16.94 10.20
N GLU A 18 -2.46 17.09 10.33
CA GLU A 18 -3.33 17.37 9.20
C GLU A 18 -3.01 18.77 8.66
N PRO A 19 -2.53 18.91 7.42
CA PRO A 19 -2.03 20.19 6.92
C PRO A 19 -3.13 21.25 6.76
N LYS A 20 -4.40 20.84 6.63
CA LYS A 20 -5.52 21.78 6.50
C LYS A 20 -5.88 22.48 7.82
N THR A 21 -5.79 21.76 8.93
CA THR A 21 -6.27 22.25 10.23
C THR A 21 -5.15 22.43 11.25
N GLY A 22 -3.93 21.95 10.95
CA GLY A 22 -2.81 21.87 11.88
C GLY A 22 -3.06 20.86 13.02
N ARG A 23 -4.15 20.09 12.98
CA ARG A 23 -4.52 19.17 14.06
C ARG A 23 -3.64 17.93 14.01
N VAL A 24 -3.19 17.50 15.18
CA VAL A 24 -2.56 16.19 15.33
C VAL A 24 -3.65 15.12 15.29
N VAL A 25 -3.61 14.28 14.27
CA VAL A 25 -4.51 13.13 14.09
C VAL A 25 -3.72 11.87 14.39
N GLN A 26 -4.28 11.02 15.25
CA GLN A 26 -3.74 9.69 15.48
C GLN A 26 -4.32 8.74 14.44
N LEU A 27 -3.46 8.12 13.63
CA LEU A 27 -3.88 7.11 12.69
C LEU A 27 -4.36 5.86 13.42
N PRO A 28 -5.31 5.09 12.84
CA PRO A 28 -5.66 3.79 13.37
C PRO A 28 -4.43 2.88 13.47
N LYS A 29 -4.43 2.00 14.47
CA LYS A 29 -3.39 1.00 14.69
C LYS A 29 -3.97 -0.39 14.41
N VAL A 30 -3.67 -0.91 13.23
CA VAL A 30 -4.01 -2.28 12.80
C VAL A 30 -2.79 -3.18 12.91
N PHE A 31 -1.60 -2.66 12.61
CA PHE A 31 -0.33 -3.37 12.77
C PHE A 31 0.36 -2.95 14.05
N ARG A 32 0.95 -3.90 14.78
CA ARG A 32 1.69 -3.62 16.01
C ARG A 32 3.04 -2.96 15.73
N ASP A 33 3.71 -3.39 14.68
CA ASP A 33 5.08 -3.02 14.30
C ASP A 33 5.33 -3.30 12.80
N GLU A 34 6.51 -2.90 12.30
CA GLU A 34 6.91 -3.09 10.90
C GLU A 34 7.06 -4.57 10.52
N LYS A 35 7.37 -5.45 11.48
CA LYS A 35 7.52 -6.88 11.20
C LYS A 35 6.16 -7.49 10.88
N GLU A 36 5.14 -7.19 11.69
CA GLU A 36 3.77 -7.65 11.41
C GLU A 36 3.24 -7.14 10.06
N LEU A 37 3.54 -5.88 9.71
CA LEU A 37 3.19 -5.34 8.39
C LEU A 37 3.89 -6.11 7.27
N ARG A 38 5.18 -6.41 7.42
CA ARG A 38 5.94 -7.15 6.42
C ARG A 38 5.42 -8.57 6.25
N GLU A 39 5.16 -9.29 7.34
CA GLU A 39 4.61 -10.65 7.31
C GLU A 39 3.25 -10.68 6.60
N PHE A 40 2.38 -9.70 6.89
CA PHE A 40 1.11 -9.53 6.18
C PHE A 40 1.30 -9.30 4.67
N LEU A 41 2.22 -8.41 4.28
CA LEU A 41 2.48 -8.11 2.88
C LEU A 41 3.06 -9.31 2.11
N ASP A 42 3.90 -10.09 2.77
CA ASP A 42 4.48 -11.32 2.22
C ASP A 42 3.38 -12.36 1.95
N GLU A 43 2.48 -12.58 2.92
CA GLU A 43 1.34 -13.48 2.77
C GLU A 43 0.39 -13.03 1.65
N VAL A 44 0.09 -11.73 1.58
CA VAL A 44 -0.76 -11.16 0.52
C VAL A 44 -0.15 -11.41 -0.86
N LEU A 45 1.15 -11.17 -1.00
CA LEU A 45 1.83 -11.33 -2.28
C LEU A 45 1.93 -12.80 -2.67
N GLU A 46 2.28 -13.69 -1.73
CA GLU A 46 2.36 -15.13 -1.97
C GLU A 46 1.04 -15.68 -2.51
N ARG A 47 -0.08 -15.40 -1.83
CA ARG A 47 -1.39 -15.89 -2.27
C ARG A 47 -1.87 -15.22 -3.56
N ALA A 48 -1.54 -13.94 -3.76
CA ALA A 48 -1.86 -13.28 -5.02
C ALA A 48 -1.15 -13.94 -6.20
N LEU A 49 0.15 -14.24 -6.07
CA LEU A 49 0.93 -14.84 -7.15
C LEU A 49 0.51 -16.29 -7.48
N GLN A 50 -0.18 -16.99 -6.58
CA GLN A 50 -0.81 -18.28 -6.88
C GLN A 50 -2.01 -18.17 -7.82
N LYS A 51 -2.62 -16.99 -7.96
CA LYS A 51 -3.73 -16.77 -8.89
C LYS A 51 -3.24 -16.25 -10.23
N GLU A 52 -3.68 -16.90 -11.31
CA GLU A 52 -3.31 -16.55 -12.68
C GLU A 52 -3.64 -15.09 -13.05
N THR A 53 -4.76 -14.56 -12.54
CA THR A 53 -5.20 -13.18 -12.75
C THR A 53 -4.14 -12.14 -12.34
N TYR A 54 -3.43 -12.39 -11.23
CA TYR A 54 -2.39 -11.51 -10.73
C TYR A 54 -1.04 -11.83 -11.37
N ALA A 55 -0.68 -13.11 -11.45
CA ALA A 55 0.59 -13.55 -12.03
C ALA A 55 0.75 -13.12 -13.49
N SER A 56 -0.33 -13.11 -14.27
CA SER A 56 -0.28 -12.71 -15.69
C SER A 56 0.11 -11.25 -15.92
N LYS A 57 0.01 -10.38 -14.91
CA LYS A 57 0.42 -8.96 -15.03
C LYS A 57 1.93 -8.77 -15.19
N PHE A 58 2.73 -9.77 -14.82
CA PHE A 58 4.19 -9.74 -14.93
C PHE A 58 4.72 -10.08 -16.33
N ARG A 59 3.85 -10.29 -17.33
CA ARG A 59 4.26 -10.62 -18.69
C ARG A 59 4.54 -9.35 -19.51
N GLY A 60 5.82 -9.01 -19.68
CA GLY A 60 6.30 -8.02 -20.66
C GLY A 60 6.26 -6.54 -20.23
N ASN A 61 5.97 -6.26 -18.96
CA ASN A 61 5.89 -4.88 -18.45
C ASN A 61 7.16 -4.50 -17.68
N ASP A 62 7.77 -3.36 -17.99
CA ASP A 62 8.91 -2.83 -17.21
C ASP A 62 8.47 -2.40 -15.80
N ILE A 63 7.21 -1.95 -15.66
CA ILE A 63 6.58 -1.58 -14.38
C ILE A 63 5.26 -2.32 -14.23
N VAL A 64 5.09 -3.04 -13.13
CA VAL A 64 3.88 -3.81 -12.81
C VAL A 64 3.17 -3.17 -11.62
N LYS A 65 1.93 -2.74 -11.83
CA LYS A 65 1.04 -2.26 -10.76
C LYS A 65 0.05 -3.36 -10.41
N LEU A 66 0.28 -4.02 -9.29
CA LEU A 66 -0.51 -5.13 -8.79
C LEU A 66 -1.39 -4.65 -7.65
N GLU A 67 -2.66 -4.40 -7.95
CA GLU A 67 -3.69 -4.13 -6.95
C GLU A 67 -4.37 -5.46 -6.59
N VAL A 68 -4.26 -5.84 -5.33
CA VAL A 68 -4.71 -7.13 -4.79
C VAL A 68 -5.85 -6.87 -3.83
N SER A 69 -7.01 -7.48 -4.09
CA SER A 69 -8.11 -7.51 -3.13
C SER A 69 -7.86 -8.63 -2.11
N LEU A 70 -7.91 -8.30 -0.81
CA LEU A 70 -7.69 -9.30 0.24
C LEU A 70 -8.77 -10.38 0.24
N ASN A 71 -10.02 -9.98 -0.04
CA ASN A 71 -11.14 -10.91 -0.16
C ASN A 71 -10.93 -11.93 -1.28
N ASP A 72 -10.37 -11.49 -2.42
CA ASP A 72 -10.10 -12.38 -3.54
C ASP A 72 -9.09 -13.48 -3.15
N ILE A 73 -8.07 -13.16 -2.38
CA ILE A 73 -7.04 -14.12 -1.92
C ILE A 73 -7.37 -14.80 -0.58
N GLY A 74 -8.59 -14.62 -0.06
CA GLY A 74 -9.06 -15.24 1.17
C GLY A 74 -8.31 -14.78 2.43
N ILE A 75 -7.80 -13.55 2.44
CA ILE A 75 -7.20 -12.90 3.61
C ILE A 75 -8.21 -11.91 4.19
N HIS A 76 -8.37 -11.91 5.50
CA HIS A 76 -9.16 -10.91 6.20
C HIS A 76 -8.28 -10.13 7.18
N LYS A 77 -8.18 -8.81 6.99
CA LYS A 77 -7.50 -7.90 7.90
C LYS A 77 -8.45 -6.75 8.20
N GLU A 78 -8.83 -6.60 9.47
CA GLU A 78 -9.82 -5.60 9.85
C GLU A 78 -9.41 -4.19 9.41
N GLY A 79 -10.25 -3.58 8.58
CA GLY A 79 -10.08 -2.21 8.12
C GLY A 79 -9.11 -2.01 6.96
N ILE A 80 -8.68 -3.07 6.29
CA ILE A 80 -7.96 -3.04 5.02
C ILE A 80 -8.67 -3.98 4.05
N ASP A 81 -9.02 -3.49 2.86
CA ASP A 81 -9.75 -4.26 1.85
C ASP A 81 -8.86 -4.61 0.65
N SER A 82 -7.91 -3.74 0.30
CA SER A 82 -7.03 -3.92 -0.84
C SER A 82 -5.66 -3.28 -0.66
N VAL A 83 -4.65 -3.89 -1.29
CA VAL A 83 -3.24 -3.46 -1.23
C VAL A 83 -2.70 -3.34 -2.65
N LYS A 84 -1.89 -2.31 -2.89
CA LYS A 84 -1.22 -2.10 -4.17
C LYS A 84 0.28 -2.23 -4.04
N PHE A 85 0.82 -3.16 -4.80
CA PHE A 85 2.24 -3.36 -4.98
C PHE A 85 2.67 -2.77 -6.32
N ILE A 86 3.78 -2.07 -6.32
CA ILE A 86 4.41 -1.55 -7.54
C ILE A 86 5.77 -2.22 -7.66
N PHE A 87 5.95 -2.97 -8.73
CA PHE A 87 7.20 -3.63 -9.08
C PHE A 87 7.83 -2.96 -10.29
N GLN A 88 9.16 -3.00 -10.33
CA GLN A 88 9.93 -2.61 -11.50
C GLN A 88 10.85 -3.75 -11.90
N LEU A 89 10.91 -4.04 -13.20
CA LEU A 89 11.82 -5.02 -13.78
C LEU A 89 13.25 -4.47 -13.74
N ASP A 90 14.11 -5.13 -12.99
CA ASP A 90 15.54 -4.91 -13.06
C ASP A 90 16.07 -5.54 -14.35
N ARG A 91 16.41 -4.72 -15.34
CA ARG A 91 16.89 -5.21 -16.66
C ARG A 91 18.21 -5.97 -16.59
N LYS A 92 19.00 -5.81 -15.52
CA LYS A 92 20.28 -6.52 -15.36
C LYS A 92 20.06 -7.93 -14.82
N SER A 93 19.22 -8.05 -13.80
CA SER A 93 18.89 -9.35 -13.19
C SER A 93 17.75 -10.09 -13.89
N GLN A 94 16.97 -9.40 -14.74
CA GLN A 94 15.67 -9.86 -15.26
C GLN A 94 14.65 -10.22 -14.16
N GLU A 95 14.78 -9.61 -12.97
CA GLU A 95 13.94 -9.85 -11.81
C GLU A 95 13.06 -8.64 -11.50
N TYR A 96 11.82 -8.88 -11.07
CA TYR A 96 10.94 -7.81 -10.59
C TYR A 96 11.26 -7.46 -9.14
N LYS A 97 11.59 -6.19 -8.89
CA LYS A 97 11.84 -5.65 -7.55
C LYS A 97 10.65 -4.83 -7.08
N LEU A 98 10.21 -5.04 -5.84
CA LEU A 98 9.19 -4.22 -5.21
C LEU A 98 9.77 -2.84 -4.92
N ILE A 99 9.19 -1.79 -5.52
CA ILE A 99 9.62 -0.40 -5.31
C ILE A 99 8.72 0.34 -4.33
N SER A 100 7.45 -0.03 -4.24
CA SER A 100 6.49 0.61 -3.34
C SER A 100 5.32 -0.31 -3.05
N THR A 101 4.77 -0.20 -1.84
CA THR A 101 3.51 -0.81 -1.46
C THR A 101 2.71 0.11 -0.56
N HIS A 102 1.41 0.19 -0.80
CA HIS A 102 0.50 0.99 0.01
C HIS A 102 -0.90 0.39 0.03
N PRO A 103 -1.67 0.62 1.11
CA PRO A 103 -3.06 0.22 1.15
C PRO A 103 -3.88 1.12 0.23
N VAL A 104 -4.88 0.58 -0.45
CA VAL A 104 -5.72 1.37 -1.38
C VAL A 104 -7.06 1.69 -0.74
N GLU A 105 -7.73 0.67 -0.17
CA GLU A 105 -9.05 0.79 0.44
C GLU A 105 -9.12 0.09 1.79
N GLY A 106 -10.03 0.57 2.64
CA GLY A 106 -10.18 0.09 4.01
C GLY A 106 -10.73 1.16 4.95
N SER A 107 -11.60 0.76 5.88
CA SER A 107 -12.13 1.68 6.91
C SER A 107 -11.05 2.23 7.85
N LYS A 108 -9.89 1.56 7.93
CA LYS A 108 -8.71 1.99 8.70
C LYS A 108 -7.60 2.51 7.78
N VAL A 109 -7.84 2.62 6.47
CA VAL A 109 -6.90 3.23 5.53
C VAL A 109 -7.13 4.72 5.51
N PHE A 110 -6.16 5.47 6.01
CA PHE A 110 -6.22 6.92 5.96
C PHE A 110 -5.66 7.41 4.62
N ALA A 111 -6.54 7.96 3.78
CA ALA A 111 -6.20 8.53 2.50
C ALA A 111 -6.36 10.05 2.56
N TYR A 112 -5.28 10.79 2.28
CA TYR A 112 -5.33 12.25 2.21
C TYR A 112 -5.21 12.72 0.75
N LYS A 113 -6.11 13.61 0.32
CA LYS A 113 -6.01 14.32 -0.96
C LYS A 113 -5.20 15.60 -0.75
N PRO A 114 -3.95 15.71 -1.22
CA PRO A 114 -3.17 16.91 -1.02
C PRO A 114 -3.74 18.07 -1.82
N TRP A 115 -4.09 19.14 -1.10
CA TRP A 115 -4.11 20.47 -1.67
C TRP A 115 -2.74 21.10 -1.42
N LYS A 116 -1.92 21.21 -2.48
CA LYS A 116 -0.66 21.98 -2.58
C LYS A 116 0.26 22.01 -1.32
N GLY A 117 0.61 20.87 -0.74
CA GLY A 117 1.62 20.83 0.34
C GLY A 117 2.23 19.44 0.53
N VAL A 118 3.57 19.39 0.66
CA VAL A 118 4.34 18.20 1.05
C VAL A 118 4.17 17.98 2.55
N ILE A 119 3.88 16.75 2.98
CA ILE A 119 3.67 16.38 4.40
C ILE A 119 4.91 15.64 4.89
N GLU A 120 5.45 16.06 6.03
CA GLU A 120 6.52 15.36 6.74
C GLU A 120 5.96 14.68 8.00
N PRO A 121 6.32 13.41 8.29
CA PRO A 121 5.91 12.75 9.53
C PRO A 121 6.52 13.47 10.74
N VAL A 122 5.73 13.66 11.79
CA VAL A 122 6.25 14.23 13.06
C VAL A 122 7.05 13.15 13.76
N ARG A 123 8.33 13.45 14.00
CA ARG A 123 9.30 12.55 14.64
C ARG A 123 9.23 12.63 16.16
#